data_AF-A0A1E7HAT2-F1
#
_entry.id   AF-A0A1E7HAT2-F1
#
_cell.length_a   1.000
_cell.length_b   1.000
_cell.length_c   1.000
_cell.angle_alpha   90.00
_cell.angle_beta   90.00
_cell.angle_gamma   90.00
#
_symmetry.space_group_name_H-M   'P 1'
#
loop_
_entity.id
_entity.type
_entity.pdbx_description
1 polymer ?
#
loop_
_entity_poly.entity_id
_entity_poly.type
_entity_poly.pdbx_seq_one_letter_code
_entity_poly.pdbx_strand_id
1 'polypeptide(L)' 'MARNKQSQQDPSPFFSPNELCERWRCARSSVDRIAKRGGLKRLYLGQGKNGIVRYIRKEVEAYEASRLI' A
#
# COMPACT_ATOMS: atom_id res chain seq x y z
N MET A 1 18.68 -12.59 7.76
CA MET A 1 17.29 -12.64 8.27
C MET A 1 16.38 -13.01 7.11
N ALA A 2 15.71 -14.16 7.21
CA ALA A 2 15.00 -14.82 6.11
C ALA A 2 13.74 -14.05 5.68
N ARG A 3 13.63 -13.74 4.39
CA ARG A 3 12.44 -13.14 3.76
C ARG A 3 11.47 -14.29 3.46
N ASN A 4 10.50 -14.53 4.36
CA ASN A 4 9.65 -15.73 4.31
C ASN A 4 8.78 -15.73 3.03
N LYS A 5 8.73 -16.90 2.38
CA LYS A 5 8.05 -17.17 1.10
C LYS A 5 6.60 -16.72 1.12
N GLN A 6 6.21 -15.98 0.08
CA GLN A 6 4.82 -15.72 -0.29
C GLN A 6 4.11 -17.05 -0.52
N SER A 7 3.20 -17.40 0.39
CA SER A 7 2.19 -18.41 0.12
C SER A 7 1.30 -17.88 -1.01
N GLN A 8 1.11 -18.71 -2.04
CA GLN A 8 0.05 -18.54 -3.03
C GLN A 8 -1.31 -18.66 -2.33
N GLN A 9 -1.73 -17.58 -1.70
CA GLN A 9 -3.10 -17.35 -1.26
C GLN A 9 -3.57 -16.12 -2.02
N ASP A 10 -4.86 -16.10 -2.35
CA ASP A 10 -5.51 -15.02 -3.07
C ASP A 10 -4.96 -13.64 -2.66
N PRO A 11 -4.74 -12.74 -3.64
CA PRO A 11 -4.17 -11.44 -3.37
C PRO A 11 -4.89 -10.76 -2.21
N SER A 12 -4.18 -10.49 -1.11
CA SER A 12 -4.75 -9.80 0.04
C SER A 12 -5.47 -8.54 -0.44
N PRO A 13 -6.69 -8.23 0.05
CA PRO A 13 -7.45 -7.07 -0.39
C PRO A 13 -6.78 -5.74 -0.02
N PHE A 14 -5.63 -5.79 0.68
CA PHE A 14 -4.87 -4.63 1.11
C PHE A 14 -3.41 -4.70 0.68
N PHE A 15 -2.83 -3.54 0.43
CA PHE A 15 -1.38 -3.34 0.35
C PHE A 15 -0.85 -2.71 1.64
N SER A 16 0.33 -3.18 2.07
CA SER A 16 1.16 -2.46 3.03
C SER A 16 1.90 -1.30 2.36
N PRO A 17 2.32 -0.28 3.13
CA PRO A 17 3.16 0.80 2.61
C PRO A 17 4.45 0.29 1.97
N ASN A 18 5.05 -0.78 2.50
CA ASN A 18 6.29 -1.33 1.98
C ASN A 18 6.08 -2.00 0.62
N GLU A 19 4.97 -2.72 0.42
CA GLU A 19 4.61 -3.28 -0.89
C GLU A 19 4.42 -2.17 -1.93
N LEU A 20 3.80 -1.04 -1.56
CA LEU A 20 3.67 0.12 -2.46
C LEU A 20 5.02 0.81 -2.73
N CYS A 21 5.93 0.85 -1.74
CA CYS A 21 7.27 1.38 -1.94
C CYS A 21 8.03 0.56 -3.00
N GLU A 22 7.95 -0.77 -2.93
CA GLU A 22 8.58 -1.67 -3.90
C GLU A 22 7.92 -1.54 -5.28
N ARG A 23 6.58 -1.53 -5.33
CA ARG A 23 5.79 -1.45 -6.59
C ARG A 23 6.00 -0.12 -7.33
N TRP A 24 5.97 1.00 -6.63
CA TRP A 24 6.17 2.33 -7.22
C TRP A 24 7.63 2.79 -7.23
N ARG A 25 8.54 1.98 -6.69
CA ARG A 25 9.98 2.29 -6.54
C ARG A 25 10.21 3.66 -5.89
N CYS A 26 9.47 3.95 -4.82
CA CYS A 26 9.51 5.23 -4.15
C CYS A 26 9.61 5.09 -2.64
N ALA A 27 10.06 6.15 -1.96
CA ALA A 27 10.13 6.17 -0.52
C ALA A 27 8.73 6.15 0.13
N ARG A 28 8.64 5.66 1.37
CA ARG A 28 7.38 5.59 2.13
C ARG A 28 6.69 6.93 2.32
N SER A 29 7.45 8.02 2.43
CA SER A 29 6.89 9.38 2.47
C SER A 29 6.25 9.77 1.14
N SER A 30 6.79 9.30 0.01
CA SER A 30 6.17 9.48 -1.31
C SER A 30 4.88 8.68 -1.44
N VAL A 31 4.82 7.45 -0.92
CA VAL A 31 3.58 6.66 -0.85
C VAL A 31 2.48 7.41 -0.09
N ASP A 32 2.78 7.98 1.08
CA ASP A 32 1.78 8.76 1.85
C ASP A 32 1.32 10.02 1.10
N ARG A 33 2.25 10.76 0.45
CA ARG A 33 1.89 11.92 -0.38
C ARG A 33 1.02 11.53 -1.57
N ILE A 34 1.35 10.44 -2.25
CA ILE A 34 0.59 9.88 -3.36
C ILE A 34 -0.82 9.51 -2.87
N ALA A 35 -0.92 8.77 -1.77
CA ALA A 35 -2.20 8.36 -1.23
C ALA A 35 -3.09 9.55 -0.84
N LYS A 36 -2.51 10.56 -0.17
CA LYS A 36 -3.22 11.81 0.17
C LYS A 36 -3.70 12.55 -1.08
N ARG A 37 -2.84 12.72 -2.09
CA ARG A 37 -3.17 13.46 -3.33
C ARG A 37 -4.13 12.69 -4.24
N GLY A 38 -4.01 11.37 -4.28
CA GLY A 38 -4.84 10.48 -5.08
C GLY A 38 -6.15 10.05 -4.41
N GLY A 39 -6.43 10.54 -3.19
CA GLY A 39 -7.64 10.20 -2.47
C GLY A 39 -7.74 8.72 -2.03
N LEU A 40 -6.62 8.01 -1.93
CA LEU A 40 -6.59 6.60 -1.51
C LEU A 40 -6.95 6.48 -0.02
N LYS A 41 -7.84 5.55 0.33
CA LYS A 41 -8.17 5.29 1.73
C LYS A 41 -7.02 4.59 2.44
N ARG A 42 -6.71 5.13 3.62
CA ARG A 42 -5.74 4.61 4.57
C ARG A 42 -6.49 3.97 5.72
N LEU A 43 -6.32 2.67 5.88
CA LEU A 43 -6.83 1.93 7.03
C LEU A 43 -5.74 1.90 8.08
N TYR A 44 -6.04 2.45 9.26
CA TYR A 44 -5.17 2.41 10.42
C TYR A 44 -5.63 1.27 11.32
N LEU A 45 -4.81 0.23 11.41
CA LEU A 45 -5.07 -0.94 12.26
C LEU A 45 -4.23 -0.82 13.53
N GLY A 46 -4.90 -0.78 14.68
CA GLY A 46 -4.27 -0.61 15.99
C GLY A 46 -4.21 0.85 16.45
N GLN A 47 -3.69 1.05 17.66
CA GLN A 47 -3.60 2.37 18.31
C GLN A 47 -2.15 2.78 18.59
N GLY A 48 -1.88 4.09 18.50
CA GLY A 48 -0.60 4.67 18.87
C GLY A 48 0.55 4.36 17.89
N LYS A 49 1.78 4.36 18.43
CA LYS A 49 3.05 4.32 17.66
C LYS A 49 3.24 3.03 16.85
N ASN A 50 2.52 1.96 17.20
CA ASN A 50 2.58 0.66 16.55
C ASN A 50 1.43 0.43 15.54
N GLY A 51 0.62 1.46 15.27
CA GLY A 51 -0.46 1.38 14.29
C GLY A 51 0.08 1.00 12.90
N ILE A 52 -0.56 0.02 12.27
CA ILE A 52 -0.22 -0.44 10.93
C ILE A 52 -1.13 0.28 9.94
N VAL A 53 -0.53 0.91 8.93
CA VAL A 53 -1.28 1.47 7.80
C VAL A 53 -1.43 0.41 6.73
N ARG A 54 -2.64 0.32 6.16
CA ARG A 54 -2.96 -0.51 4.99
C ARG A 54 -3.73 0.32 3.96
N TYR A 55 -3.57 -0.03 2.69
CA TYR A 55 -4.24 0.61 1.55
C TYR A 55 -5.14 -0.40 0.86
N ILE A 56 -6.31 0.02 0.38
CA ILE A 56 -7.24 -0.87 -0.32
C ILE A 56 -6.69 -1.18 -1.71
N ARG A 57 -6.51 -2.47 -2.04
CA ARG A 57 -5.97 -2.92 -3.32
C ARG A 57 -6.74 -2.35 -4.51
N LYS A 58 -8.07 -2.45 -4.48
CA LYS A 58 -8.93 -1.94 -5.57
C LYS A 58 -8.74 -0.44 -5.83
N GLU A 59 -8.58 0.37 -4.79
CA GLU A 59 -8.38 1.81 -4.95
C GLU A 59 -6.98 2.12 -5.48
N VAL A 60 -5.95 1.40 -5.02
CA VAL A 60 -4.59 1.51 -5.53
C VAL A 60 -4.55 1.16 -7.02
N GLU A 61 -5.15 0.05 -7.41
CA GLU A 61 -5.21 -0.39 -8.81
C GLU A 61 -6.00 0.59 -9.69
N ALA A 62 -7.12 1.14 -9.19
CA ALA A 62 -7.88 2.17 -9.90
C ALA A 62 -7.07 3.47 -10.07
N TYR A 63 -6.33 3.88 -9.04
CA TYR A 63 -5.44 5.03 -9.12
C TYR A 63 -4.32 4.82 -10.13
N GLU A 64 -3.67 3.65 -10.12
CA GLU A 64 -2.67 3.27 -11.11
C GLU A 64 -3.26 3.30 -12.53
N ALA A 65 -4.45 2.73 -12.73
CA ALA A 65 -5.16 2.77 -14.01
C ALA A 65 -5.49 4.20 -14.47
N SER A 66 -5.88 5.09 -13.55
CA SER A 66 -6.15 6.50 -13.89
C SER A 66 -4.90 7.32 -14.23
N ARG A 67 -3.72 6.86 -13.79
CA ARG A 67 -2.43 7.53 -14.02
C ARG A 67 -1.59 6.89 -15.10
N LEU A 68 -2.00 5.74 -15.60
CA LEU A 68 -1.48 5.16 -16.81
C LEU A 68 -1.86 6.08 -17.98
N ILE A 69 -0.86 6.82 -18.45
CA ILE A 69 -0.73 7.27 -19.84
C ILE A 69 -0.56 6.01 -20.70
#